data_AF-A0A6N2E800-F1
#
_entry.id   AF-A0A6N2E800-F1
#
_cell.length_a   1.000
_cell.length_b   1.000
_cell.length_c   1.000
_cell.angle_alpha   90.00
_cell.angle_beta   90.00
_cell.angle_gamma   90.00
#
_symmetry.space_group_name_H-M   'P 1'
#
loop_
_entity.id
_entity.type
_entity.pdbx_description
1 polymer ?
#
loop_
_entity_poly.entity_id
_entity_poly.type
_entity_poly.pdbx_seq_one_letter_code
_entity_poly.pdbx_strand_id
1 'polypeptide(L)'
;MDKTEHNDSLEQGQERDLGAEALLYHEHPVSGKLEIHATKPLTSQYDLSLAYSPGVAEPCRAIARNPADAYRYTARGNLVAVITNGTAVLGLGNIGPVAAKPVMEGKAVLFKQFGGIDVFDLELDCNDPDKFVEIVKALEPTFGGINLEDIRAPECFYIERRLREECAIPVMHDDQHGTAI
;
A
#
# COMPACT_ATOMS: atom_id res chain seq x y z
N MET A 1 -8.30 -66.36 17.46
CA MET A 1 -6.99 -65.84 17.87
C MET A 1 -6.18 -65.70 16.59
N ASP A 2 -6.55 -64.76 15.72
CA ASP A 2 -6.20 -63.33 15.78
C ASP A 2 -4.69 -63.12 15.89
N LYS A 3 -4.12 -62.58 14.80
CA LYS A 3 -3.24 -61.41 14.79
C LYS A 3 -2.90 -61.08 13.32
N THR A 4 -3.74 -60.25 12.75
CA THR A 4 -3.46 -59.48 11.54
C THR A 4 -2.44 -58.40 11.93
N GLU A 5 -1.27 -58.38 11.29
CA GLU A 5 -0.32 -57.28 11.41
C GLU A 5 -0.93 -56.03 10.75
N HIS A 6 -1.36 -55.06 11.56
CA HIS A 6 -1.67 -53.71 11.09
C HIS A 6 -0.38 -52.90 11.06
N ASN A 7 -0.06 -52.43 9.85
CA ASN A 7 1.02 -51.51 9.56
C ASN A 7 0.61 -50.09 10.01
N ASP A 8 0.81 -49.78 11.28
CA ASP A 8 0.67 -48.43 11.84
C ASP A 8 1.91 -47.59 11.53
N SER A 9 2.08 -47.19 10.27
CA SER A 9 3.16 -46.25 9.91
C SER A 9 2.78 -45.28 8.80
N LEU A 10 1.62 -44.65 8.88
CA LEU A 10 1.31 -43.43 8.12
C LEU A 10 0.45 -42.50 8.97
N GLU A 11 0.73 -41.19 8.85
CA GLU A 11 0.07 -40.05 9.52
C GLU A 11 0.66 -39.61 10.88
N GLN A 12 1.93 -39.20 10.87
CA GLN A 12 2.31 -38.03 11.68
C GLN A 12 2.15 -36.80 10.80
N GLY A 13 1.01 -36.11 10.92
CA GLY A 13 0.79 -34.81 10.31
C GLY A 13 1.81 -33.83 10.84
N GLN A 14 2.71 -33.38 9.98
CA GLN A 14 3.71 -32.37 10.32
C GLN A 14 2.98 -31.06 10.60
N GLU A 15 2.96 -30.62 11.86
CA GLU A 15 2.39 -29.34 12.25
C GLU A 15 3.15 -28.23 11.51
N ARG A 16 2.45 -27.49 10.65
CA ARG A 16 3.07 -26.45 9.82
C ARG A 16 3.45 -25.26 10.68
N ASP A 17 4.74 -24.90 10.65
CA ASP A 17 5.23 -23.67 11.27
C ASP A 17 4.89 -22.48 10.36
N LEU A 18 3.69 -21.93 10.57
CA LEU A 18 3.20 -20.77 9.83
C LEU A 18 4.12 -19.55 9.98
N GLY A 19 4.85 -19.42 11.08
CA GLY A 19 5.78 -18.32 11.29
C GLY A 19 6.98 -18.40 10.35
N ALA A 20 7.62 -19.57 10.30
CA ALA A 20 8.71 -19.83 9.37
C ALA A 20 8.27 -19.72 7.90
N GLU A 21 7.09 -20.26 7.57
CA GLU A 21 6.51 -20.15 6.22
C GLU A 21 6.24 -18.69 5.82
N ALA A 22 5.73 -17.87 6.75
CA ALA A 22 5.48 -16.45 6.49
C ALA A 22 6.77 -15.67 6.23
N LEU A 23 7.85 -15.94 6.98
CA LEU A 23 9.15 -15.30 6.74
C LEU A 23 9.71 -15.68 5.35
N LEU A 24 9.69 -16.98 5.03
CA LEU A 24 10.14 -17.47 3.72
C LEU A 24 9.33 -16.85 2.57
N TYR A 25 8.01 -16.71 2.75
CA TYR A 25 7.13 -16.08 1.76
C TYR A 25 7.48 -14.61 1.50
N HIS A 26 7.94 -13.85 2.51
CA HIS A 26 8.33 -12.44 2.32
C HIS A 26 9.77 -12.27 1.82
N GLU A 27 10.62 -13.29 1.94
CA GLU A 27 12.04 -13.23 1.52
C GLU A 27 12.24 -13.71 0.08
N HIS A 28 11.49 -14.73 -0.35
CA HIS A 28 11.75 -15.48 -1.57
C HIS A 28 10.53 -15.62 -2.50
N PRO A 29 10.78 -15.75 -3.83
CA PRO A 29 12.08 -15.67 -4.51
C PRO A 29 12.64 -14.25 -4.64
N VAL A 30 11.80 -13.24 -4.42
CA VAL A 30 12.14 -11.82 -4.39
C VAL A 30 11.52 -11.26 -3.11
N SER A 31 12.27 -10.41 -2.41
CA SER A 31 11.80 -9.88 -1.12
C SER A 31 10.67 -8.87 -1.28
N GLY A 32 9.76 -8.85 -0.31
CA GLY A 32 8.58 -8.00 -0.31
C GLY A 32 7.46 -8.57 -1.18
N LYS A 33 6.34 -7.84 -1.26
CA LYS A 33 5.11 -8.31 -1.92
C LYS A 33 4.68 -7.46 -3.11
N LEU A 34 5.42 -6.41 -3.41
CA LEU A 34 5.09 -5.44 -4.46
C LEU A 34 6.26 -5.21 -5.40
N GLU A 35 5.93 -4.89 -6.64
CA GLU A 35 6.86 -4.41 -7.65
C GLU A 35 6.14 -3.44 -8.59
N ILE A 36 6.89 -2.57 -9.27
CA ILE A 36 6.35 -1.62 -10.23
C ILE A 36 6.55 -2.15 -11.65
N HIS A 37 5.47 -2.18 -12.42
CA HIS A 37 5.49 -2.58 -13.83
C HIS A 37 5.10 -1.42 -14.75
N ALA A 38 5.85 -1.27 -15.84
CA ALA A 38 5.49 -0.33 -16.89
C ALA A 38 4.26 -0.83 -17.68
N THR A 39 3.26 0.03 -17.85
CA THR A 39 2.02 -0.31 -18.57
C THR A 39 2.06 0.05 -20.07
N LYS A 40 3.10 0.79 -20.49
CA LYS A 40 3.30 1.20 -21.89
C LYS A 40 4.55 0.52 -22.45
N PRO A 41 4.57 0.17 -23.75
CA PRO A 41 5.77 -0.36 -24.39
C PRO A 41 6.95 0.59 -24.23
N LEU A 42 8.14 0.02 -24.11
CA LEU A 42 9.40 0.74 -24.07
C LEU A 42 10.48 -0.03 -24.84
N THR A 43 10.13 -0.55 -26.02
CA THR A 43 10.98 -1.47 -26.79
C THR A 43 11.68 -0.79 -27.97
N SER A 44 11.34 0.46 -28.28
CA SER A 44 11.93 1.23 -29.37
C SER A 44 12.32 2.65 -28.97
N GLN A 45 13.16 3.29 -29.79
CA GLN A 45 13.47 4.72 -29.65
C GLN A 45 12.23 5.60 -29.77
N TYR A 46 11.27 5.19 -30.62
CA TYR A 46 10.02 5.90 -30.77
C TYR A 46 9.21 5.85 -29.46
N ASP A 47 9.09 4.68 -28.84
CA ASP A 47 8.41 4.54 -27.55
C ASP A 47 9.10 5.39 -26.46
N LEU A 48 10.43 5.37 -26.40
CA LEU A 48 11.18 6.20 -25.46
C LEU A 48 10.92 7.70 -25.68
N SER A 49 10.79 8.13 -26.93
CA SER A 49 10.48 9.53 -27.28
C SER A 49 9.08 9.96 -26.86
N LEU A 50 8.15 9.01 -26.70
CA LEU A 50 6.79 9.25 -26.21
C LEU A 50 6.72 9.18 -24.68
N ALA A 51 7.31 8.14 -24.08
CA ALA A 51 7.31 7.91 -22.65
C ALA A 51 8.11 8.96 -21.88
N TYR A 52 9.14 9.53 -22.51
CA TYR A 52 10.00 10.54 -21.93
C TYR A 52 10.21 11.70 -22.91
N SER A 53 11.39 12.30 -22.90
CA SER A 53 11.69 13.45 -23.75
C SER A 53 11.80 13.05 -25.24
N PRO A 54 11.26 13.85 -26.17
CA PRO A 54 10.57 15.12 -25.94
C PRO A 54 9.05 15.01 -25.69
N GLY A 55 8.43 13.85 -25.95
CA GLY A 55 6.97 13.66 -25.99
C GLY A 55 6.25 13.90 -24.67
N VAL A 56 6.86 13.54 -23.54
CA VAL A 56 6.30 13.73 -22.18
C VAL A 56 5.99 15.20 -21.87
N ALA A 57 6.60 16.15 -22.58
CA ALA A 57 6.31 17.57 -22.41
C ALA A 57 4.85 17.92 -22.76
N GLU A 58 4.20 17.18 -23.65
CA GLU A 58 2.81 17.44 -24.05
C GLU A 58 1.78 17.18 -22.93
N PRO A 59 1.74 16.00 -22.27
CA PRO A 59 0.87 15.81 -21.12
C PRO A 59 1.20 16.78 -19.97
N CYS A 60 2.49 17.11 -19.73
CA CYS A 60 2.84 18.13 -18.74
C CYS A 60 2.25 19.51 -19.08
N ARG A 61 2.35 19.96 -20.33
CA ARG A 61 1.75 21.22 -20.80
C ARG A 61 0.22 21.20 -20.70
N ALA A 62 -0.41 20.06 -20.99
CA ALA A 62 -1.85 19.91 -20.84
C ALA A 62 -2.29 20.04 -19.37
N ILE A 63 -1.64 19.32 -18.46
CA ILE A 63 -1.91 19.39 -17.01
C ILE A 63 -1.64 20.79 -16.44
N ALA A 64 -0.58 21.46 -16.89
CA ALA A 64 -0.29 22.84 -16.47
C ALA A 64 -1.40 23.83 -16.88
N ARG A 65 -2.09 23.59 -18.01
CA ARG A 65 -3.25 24.38 -18.44
C ARG A 65 -4.54 23.98 -17.70
N ASN A 66 -4.70 22.69 -17.41
CA ASN A 66 -5.87 22.14 -16.72
C ASN A 66 -5.43 21.03 -15.75
N PRO A 67 -5.27 21.33 -14.45
CA PRO A 67 -4.79 20.34 -13.46
C PRO A 67 -5.64 19.06 -13.37
N ALA A 68 -6.93 19.12 -13.72
CA ALA A 68 -7.81 17.94 -13.74
C ALA A 68 -7.39 16.89 -14.78
N ASP A 69 -6.64 17.29 -15.81
CA ASP A 69 -6.11 16.34 -16.81
C ASP A 69 -5.07 15.38 -16.23
N ALA A 70 -4.59 15.60 -14.99
CA ALA A 70 -3.78 14.63 -14.27
C ALA A 70 -4.49 13.27 -14.11
N TYR A 71 -5.82 13.26 -13.96
CA TYR A 71 -6.63 12.03 -13.92
C TYR A 71 -6.68 11.29 -15.26
N ARG A 72 -6.38 11.97 -16.37
CA ARG A 72 -6.43 11.40 -17.73
C ARG A 72 -5.05 10.91 -18.20
N TYR A 73 -4.01 11.65 -17.88
CA TYR A 73 -2.66 11.44 -18.43
C TYR A 73 -1.68 10.80 -17.45
N THR A 74 -2.11 10.48 -16.23
CA THR A 74 -1.27 9.84 -15.21
C THR A 74 -2.02 8.72 -14.50
N ALA A 75 -1.30 7.95 -13.67
CA ALA A 75 -1.90 6.92 -12.81
C ALA A 75 -2.75 7.49 -11.66
N ARG A 76 -2.74 8.82 -11.44
CA ARG A 76 -3.37 9.47 -10.27
C ARG A 76 -4.80 9.01 -10.01
N GLY A 77 -5.60 8.81 -11.05
CA GLY A 77 -7.01 8.42 -10.91
C GLY A 77 -7.23 7.02 -10.31
N ASN A 78 -6.24 6.13 -10.36
CA ASN A 78 -6.30 4.77 -9.81
C ASN A 78 -5.30 4.54 -8.66
N LEU A 79 -4.48 5.55 -8.34
CA LEU A 79 -3.39 5.42 -7.37
C LEU A 79 -3.81 5.93 -5.99
N VAL A 80 -3.74 5.05 -5.00
CA VAL A 80 -4.02 5.36 -3.59
C VAL A 80 -2.74 5.30 -2.77
N ALA A 81 -2.59 6.23 -1.81
CA ALA A 81 -1.54 6.12 -0.80
C ALA A 81 -2.05 5.31 0.39
N VAL A 82 -1.36 4.24 0.78
CA VAL A 82 -1.55 3.60 2.10
C VAL A 82 -0.49 4.17 3.03
N ILE A 83 -0.89 4.93 4.04
CA ILE A 83 0.03 5.70 4.87
C ILE A 83 -0.10 5.32 6.34
N THR A 84 1.04 5.04 6.97
CA THR A 84 1.13 4.73 8.41
C THR A 84 2.32 5.44 9.04
N ASN A 85 2.35 5.53 10.37
CA ASN A 85 3.58 5.76 11.14
C ASN A 85 3.99 4.56 12.01
N GLY A 86 3.29 3.42 11.87
CA GLY A 86 3.59 2.18 12.56
C GLY A 86 3.34 2.20 14.08
N THR A 87 2.47 3.10 14.55
CA THR A 87 2.22 3.28 15.99
C THR A 87 1.15 2.36 16.56
N ALA A 88 0.35 1.69 15.73
CA ALA A 88 -0.69 0.75 16.15
C ALA A 88 -0.83 -0.43 15.17
N VAL A 89 0.29 -1.09 14.84
CA VAL A 89 0.31 -2.16 13.85
C VAL A 89 -0.35 -3.42 14.40
N LEU A 90 -1.53 -3.76 13.89
CA LEU A 90 -2.29 -4.96 14.30
C LEU A 90 -2.42 -5.05 15.85
N GLY A 91 -2.13 -6.21 16.43
CA GLY A 91 -2.00 -6.41 17.88
C GLY A 91 -0.60 -6.17 18.44
N LEU A 92 0.35 -5.72 17.61
CA LEU A 92 1.76 -5.54 17.98
C LEU A 92 2.04 -4.16 18.61
N GLY A 93 1.12 -3.22 18.41
CA GLY A 93 1.23 -1.86 18.93
C GLY A 93 2.26 -1.03 18.18
N ASN A 94 3.01 -0.21 18.91
CA ASN A 94 4.00 0.68 18.31
C ASN A 94 5.32 -0.06 18.06
N ILE A 95 5.50 -0.53 16.83
CA ILE A 95 6.73 -1.18 16.35
C ILE A 95 7.52 -0.29 15.38
N GLY A 96 6.99 0.90 15.08
CA GLY A 96 7.60 1.89 14.21
C GLY A 96 7.38 1.61 12.71
N PRO A 97 7.70 2.61 11.86
CA PRO A 97 7.35 2.61 10.45
C PRO A 97 7.99 1.46 9.67
N VAL A 98 9.28 1.19 9.87
CA VAL A 98 9.99 0.14 9.13
C VAL A 98 9.42 -1.26 9.40
N ALA A 99 9.05 -1.54 10.66
CA ALA A 99 8.47 -2.83 11.02
C ALA A 99 7.00 -2.96 10.58
N ALA A 100 6.31 -1.84 10.32
CA ALA A 100 4.96 -1.82 9.75
C ALA A 100 4.92 -2.18 8.26
N LYS A 101 6.05 -2.03 7.55
CA LYS A 101 6.13 -2.17 6.09
C LYS A 101 5.51 -3.46 5.53
N PRO A 102 5.75 -4.66 6.11
CA PRO A 102 5.09 -5.87 5.61
C PRO A 102 3.57 -5.77 5.69
N VAL A 103 2.98 -5.12 6.70
CA VAL A 103 1.51 -4.97 6.77
C VAL A 103 1.01 -4.05 5.66
N MET A 104 1.69 -2.93 5.42
CA MET A 104 1.31 -1.95 4.40
C MET A 104 1.42 -2.52 2.97
N GLU A 105 2.50 -3.25 2.68
CA GLU A 105 2.61 -4.00 1.42
C GLU A 105 1.46 -5.03 1.28
N GLY A 106 1.06 -5.66 2.38
CA GLY A 106 -0.07 -6.57 2.41
C GLY A 106 -1.37 -5.87 2.02
N LYS A 107 -1.65 -4.69 2.60
CA LYS A 107 -2.81 -3.86 2.25
C LYS A 107 -2.80 -3.47 0.78
N ALA A 108 -1.66 -3.04 0.26
CA ALA A 108 -1.50 -2.72 -1.16
C ALA A 108 -1.84 -3.90 -2.09
N VAL A 109 -1.36 -5.11 -1.77
CA VAL A 109 -1.71 -6.34 -2.51
C VAL A 109 -3.22 -6.60 -2.48
N LEU A 110 -3.88 -6.41 -1.33
CA LEU A 110 -5.32 -6.59 -1.21
C LEU A 110 -6.11 -5.57 -2.05
N PHE A 111 -5.72 -4.29 -2.00
CA PHE A 111 -6.30 -3.24 -2.86
C PHE A 111 -6.18 -3.60 -4.34
N LYS A 112 -5.02 -4.09 -4.76
CA LYS A 112 -4.79 -4.48 -6.16
C LYS A 112 -5.59 -5.71 -6.56
N GLN A 113 -5.53 -6.77 -5.75
CA GLN A 113 -6.13 -8.06 -6.07
C GLN A 113 -7.66 -8.02 -6.09
N PHE A 114 -8.27 -7.29 -5.15
CA PHE A 114 -9.73 -7.29 -4.98
C PHE A 114 -10.40 -6.01 -5.50
N GLY A 115 -9.69 -4.88 -5.51
CA GLY A 115 -10.22 -3.58 -5.97
C GLY A 115 -9.70 -3.13 -7.34
N GLY A 116 -8.64 -3.76 -7.88
CA GLY A 116 -7.97 -3.28 -9.07
C GLY A 116 -7.24 -1.93 -8.88
N ILE A 117 -7.08 -1.49 -7.62
CA ILE A 117 -6.52 -0.20 -7.24
C ILE A 117 -5.00 -0.32 -7.12
N ASP A 118 -4.27 0.63 -7.71
CA ASP A 118 -2.82 0.71 -7.54
C ASP A 118 -2.47 1.44 -6.25
N VAL A 119 -1.45 0.98 -5.53
CA VAL A 119 -1.08 1.54 -4.23
C VAL A 119 0.41 1.83 -4.18
N PHE A 120 0.76 2.95 -3.54
CA PHE A 120 2.06 3.10 -2.88
C PHE A 120 1.85 3.13 -1.38
N ASP A 121 2.58 2.24 -0.69
CA ASP A 121 2.72 2.24 0.75
C ASP A 121 3.77 3.26 1.20
N LEU A 122 3.45 4.03 2.24
CA LEU A 122 4.27 5.12 2.76
C LEU A 122 4.35 5.03 4.29
N GLU A 123 5.47 4.52 4.79
CA GLU A 123 5.74 4.42 6.22
C GLU A 123 6.50 5.68 6.71
N LEU A 124 5.79 6.60 7.36
CA LEU A 124 6.35 7.86 7.83
C LEU A 124 6.96 7.72 9.22
N ASP A 125 8.25 8.04 9.37
CA ASP A 125 8.88 8.23 10.68
C ASP A 125 8.50 9.59 11.29
N CYS A 126 7.22 9.71 11.64
CA CYS A 126 6.64 10.95 12.15
C CYS A 126 5.53 10.65 13.17
N ASN A 127 5.80 10.97 14.44
CA ASN A 127 4.85 10.81 15.54
C ASN A 127 4.12 12.11 15.91
N ASP A 128 4.52 13.24 15.32
CA ASP A 128 3.86 14.53 15.51
C ASP A 128 2.66 14.62 14.56
N PRO A 129 1.41 14.71 15.06
CA PRO A 129 0.23 14.65 14.21
C PRO A 129 0.12 15.82 13.23
N ASP A 130 0.55 17.02 13.61
CA ASP A 130 0.48 18.19 12.72
C ASP A 130 1.47 18.05 11.57
N LYS A 131 2.71 17.64 11.86
CA LYS A 131 3.71 17.35 10.81
C LYS A 131 3.29 16.19 9.93
N PHE A 132 2.67 15.16 10.50
CA PHE A 132 2.14 14.04 9.72
C PHE A 132 1.10 14.54 8.71
N VAL A 133 0.13 15.34 9.16
CA VAL A 133 -0.88 15.97 8.28
C VAL A 133 -0.23 16.82 7.20
N GLU A 134 0.75 17.66 7.55
CA GLU A 134 1.47 18.50 6.59
C GLU A 134 2.18 17.68 5.50
N ILE A 135 2.87 16.61 5.89
CA ILE A 135 3.55 15.70 4.96
C ILE A 135 2.54 15.04 4.02
N VAL A 136 1.48 14.45 4.57
CA VAL A 136 0.47 13.75 3.76
C VAL A 136 -0.22 14.71 2.79
N LYS A 137 -0.57 15.91 3.24
CA LYS A 137 -1.16 16.95 2.38
C LYS A 137 -0.21 17.38 1.26
N ALA A 138 1.09 17.51 1.54
CA ALA A 138 2.07 17.86 0.52
C ALA A 138 2.19 16.78 -0.57
N LEU A 139 1.88 15.52 -0.25
CA LEU A 139 1.88 14.40 -1.18
C LEU A 139 0.58 14.24 -1.98
N GLU A 140 -0.49 14.95 -1.60
CA GLU A 140 -1.81 14.91 -2.25
C GLU A 140 -1.76 14.99 -3.79
N PRO A 141 -0.90 15.81 -4.44
CA PRO A 141 -0.87 15.91 -5.89
C PRO A 141 -0.57 14.59 -6.64
N THR A 142 0.01 13.59 -5.96
CA THR A 142 0.36 12.29 -6.54
C THR A 142 -0.83 11.34 -6.60
N PHE A 143 -1.74 11.44 -5.64
CA PHE A 143 -2.72 10.39 -5.34
C PHE A 143 -4.15 10.79 -5.72
N GLY A 144 -4.97 9.78 -6.03
CA GLY A 144 -6.41 9.89 -6.22
C GLY A 144 -7.20 9.69 -4.93
N GLY A 145 -6.58 9.09 -3.91
CA GLY A 145 -7.12 8.91 -2.56
C GLY A 145 -6.03 8.55 -1.55
N ILE A 146 -6.34 8.70 -0.27
CA ILE A 146 -5.46 8.37 0.87
C ILE A 146 -6.19 7.38 1.78
N ASN A 147 -5.50 6.30 2.12
CA ASN A 147 -5.90 5.32 3.12
C ASN A 147 -4.92 5.39 4.30
N LEU A 148 -5.38 5.85 5.45
CA LEU A 148 -4.64 5.86 6.71
C LEU A 148 -4.77 4.49 7.38
N GLU A 149 -3.66 3.98 7.90
CA GLU A 149 -3.58 2.61 8.43
C GLU A 149 -2.70 2.55 9.69
N ASP A 150 -3.07 1.75 10.69
CA ASP A 150 -2.23 1.39 11.83
C ASP A 150 -1.65 2.60 12.60
N ILE A 151 -2.44 3.67 12.74
CA ILE A 151 -2.10 4.87 13.51
C ILE A 151 -2.83 4.83 14.85
N ARG A 152 -2.09 5.04 15.94
CA ARG A 152 -2.66 4.96 17.29
C ARG A 152 -3.73 6.02 17.57
N ALA A 153 -4.67 5.65 18.42
CA ALA A 153 -5.60 6.60 19.03
C ALA A 153 -4.95 7.33 20.22
N PRO A 154 -5.38 8.58 20.53
CA PRO A 154 -6.44 9.34 19.85
C PRO A 154 -5.96 10.12 18.60
N GLU A 155 -4.67 10.09 18.27
CA GLU A 155 -4.09 10.89 17.19
C GLU A 155 -4.67 10.57 15.81
N CYS A 156 -5.00 9.30 15.54
CA CYS A 156 -5.61 8.88 14.28
C CYS A 156 -6.91 9.64 13.94
N PHE A 157 -7.77 9.91 14.94
CA PHE A 157 -9.01 10.68 14.74
C PHE A 157 -8.71 12.13 14.36
N TYR A 158 -7.71 12.74 15.00
CA TYR A 158 -7.29 14.09 14.71
C TYR A 158 -6.72 14.21 13.30
N ILE A 159 -5.82 13.28 12.94
CA ILE A 159 -5.16 13.22 11.64
C ILE A 159 -6.19 13.01 10.53
N GLU A 160 -7.09 12.04 10.66
CA GLU A 160 -8.12 11.78 9.65
C GLU A 160 -9.01 13.00 9.45
N ARG A 161 -9.51 13.60 10.54
CA ARG A 161 -10.37 14.79 10.47
C ARG A 161 -9.68 15.95 9.75
N ARG A 162 -8.44 16.27 10.14
CA ARG A 162 -7.66 17.35 9.50
C ARG A 162 -7.44 17.08 8.02
N LEU A 163 -7.05 15.87 7.64
CA LEU A 163 -6.81 15.52 6.24
C LEU A 163 -8.10 15.53 5.40
N ARG A 164 -9.23 15.10 5.96
CA ARG A 164 -10.54 15.20 5.29
C ARG A 164 -11.00 16.66 5.09
N GLU A 165 -10.66 17.55 6.01
CA GLU A 165 -10.95 18.98 5.90
C GLU A 165 -10.01 19.71 4.93
N GLU A 166 -8.76 19.24 4.79
CA GLU A 166 -7.70 19.96 4.09
C GLU A 166 -7.35 19.44 2.69
N CYS A 167 -7.59 18.16 2.40
CA CYS A 167 -7.30 17.55 1.11
C CYS A 167 -8.51 17.64 0.17
N ALA A 168 -8.26 17.78 -1.14
CA ALA A 168 -9.31 17.75 -2.16
C ALA A 168 -9.64 16.33 -2.66
N ILE A 169 -8.87 15.32 -2.25
CA ILE A 169 -9.09 13.91 -2.56
C ILE A 169 -9.70 13.17 -1.35
N PRO A 170 -10.40 12.04 -1.56
CA PRO A 170 -10.92 11.23 -0.47
C PRO A 170 -9.82 10.75 0.48
N VAL A 171 -10.09 10.86 1.78
CA VAL A 171 -9.25 10.33 2.86
C VAL A 171 -10.12 9.43 3.73
N MET A 172 -9.65 8.21 3.99
CA MET A 172 -10.30 7.23 4.85
C MET A 172 -9.26 6.64 5.82
N HIS A 173 -9.70 6.27 7.02
CA HIS A 173 -8.91 5.45 7.96
C HIS A 173 -9.52 4.05 8.06
N ASP A 174 -8.82 3.01 7.60
CA ASP A 174 -9.42 1.68 7.49
C ASP A 174 -9.78 1.10 8.86
N ASP A 175 -8.91 1.22 9.87
CA ASP A 175 -9.19 0.64 11.19
C ASP A 175 -10.42 1.23 11.88
N GLN A 176 -10.83 2.45 11.51
CA GLN A 176 -11.99 3.13 12.10
C GLN A 176 -13.30 2.79 11.37
N HIS A 177 -13.26 2.70 10.04
CA HIS A 177 -14.46 2.56 9.22
C HIS A 177 -14.65 1.15 8.68
N GLY A 178 -13.57 0.43 8.38
CA GLY A 178 -13.59 -0.94 7.86
C GLY A 178 -14.02 -2.00 8.88
N THR A 179 -13.84 -1.76 10.18
CA THR A 179 -14.35 -2.62 11.26
C THR A 179 -15.81 -2.32 11.66
N ALA A 180 -16.37 -1.21 11.18
CA ALA A 180 -17.71 -0.75 11.49
C ALA A 180 -18.78 -1.15 10.45
N ILE A 181 -18.38 -1.84 9.37
CA ILE A 181 -19.25 -2.30 8.27
C ILE A 181 -19.56 -3.79 8.39
#